data_AF-A0A4P9XG11-F1
#
_entry.id   AF-A0A4P9XG11-F1
#
_cell.length_a   1.000
_cell.length_b   1.000
_cell.length_c   1.000
_cell.angle_alpha   90.00
_cell.angle_beta   90.00
_cell.angle_gamma   90.00
#
_symmetry.space_group_name_H-M   'P 1'
#
loop_
_entity.id
_entity.type
_entity.pdbx_description
1 polymer ?
#
loop_
_entity_poly.entity_id
_entity_poly.type
_entity_poly.pdbx_seq_one_letter_code
_entity_poly.pdbx_strand_id
1 'polypeptide(L)'
;MPIEEPIRVKVESALDHLNQAQASLAAGNLLAAFQHAVAASELAETTFFDPTMVAQLYFPDEHKFAVYMPLFVPVAVPLVLALLRELKLQRARKRAAAAEHLHAD
;
A
#
# COMPACT_ATOMS: atom_id res chain seq x y z
N MET A 1 4.52 -2.47 -0.68
CA MET A 1 4.91 -1.25 0.07
C MET A 1 6.13 -1.61 0.93
N PRO A 2 7.25 -0.88 0.87
CA PRO A 2 8.43 -1.21 1.67
C PRO A 2 8.15 -0.95 3.15
N ILE A 3 8.61 -1.85 4.01
CA ILE A 3 8.62 -1.67 5.47
C ILE A 3 9.35 -0.38 5.81
N GLU A 4 8.81 0.42 6.73
CA GLU A 4 9.44 1.68 7.12
C GLU A 4 10.82 1.43 7.73
N GLU A 5 11.78 2.30 7.42
CA GLU A 5 13.18 2.15 7.85
C GLU A 5 13.36 1.99 9.38
N PRO A 6 12.61 2.70 10.25
CA PRO A 6 12.70 2.51 11.70
C PRO A 6 12.29 1.10 12.15
N ILE A 7 11.34 0.47 11.46
CA ILE A 7 10.89 -0.90 11.76
C ILE A 7 11.96 -1.90 11.36
N ARG A 8 12.57 -1.73 10.18
CA ARG A 8 13.68 -2.55 9.72
C ARG A 8 14.81 -2.58 10.76
N VAL A 9 15.25 -1.40 11.21
CA VAL A 9 16.34 -1.28 12.20
C VAL A 9 15.97 -1.98 13.52
N LYS A 10 14.73 -1.86 14.00
CA LYS A 10 14.28 -2.55 15.22
C LYS A 10 14.26 -4.07 15.06
N VAL A 11 13.82 -4.59 13.90
CA VAL A 11 13.87 -6.04 13.60
C VAL A 11 15.31 -6.53 13.57
N GLU A 12 16.20 -5.83 12.87
CA GLU A 12 17.63 -6.17 12.81
C GLU A 12 18.26 -6.18 14.22
N SER A 13 17.94 -5.19 15.05
CA SER A 13 18.43 -5.10 16.43
C SER A 13 17.89 -6.24 17.32
N ALA A 14 16.63 -6.66 17.12
CA ALA A 14 16.06 -7.81 17.83
C ALA A 14 16.79 -9.11 17.47
N LEU A 15 17.11 -9.30 16.19
CA LEU A 15 17.87 -10.46 15.71
C LEU A 15 19.31 -10.46 16.23
N ASP A 16 19.95 -9.31 16.29
CA ASP A 16 21.30 -9.17 16.87
C ASP A 16 21.31 -9.55 18.36
N HIS A 17 20.33 -9.08 19.13
CA HIS A 17 20.20 -9.49 20.54
C HIS A 17 19.89 -10.99 20.68
N LEU A 18 19.10 -11.58 19.79
CA LEU A 18 18.86 -13.02 19.80
C LEU A 18 20.16 -13.81 19.56
N ASN A 19 20.98 -13.38 18.59
CA ASN A 19 22.29 -13.98 18.31
C ASN A 19 23.24 -13.85 19.51
N GLN A 20 23.26 -12.70 20.17
CA GLN A 20 24.05 -12.47 21.38
C GLN A 20 23.57 -13.32 22.56
N ALA A 21 22.25 -13.54 22.69
CA ALA A 21 21.69 -14.44 23.69
C ALA A 21 22.17 -15.88 23.46
N GLN A 22 22.14 -16.35 22.20
CA GLN A 22 22.61 -17.68 21.82
C GLN A 22 24.11 -17.85 22.09
N ALA A 23 24.92 -16.85 21.74
CA ALA A 23 26.36 -16.86 22.03
C ALA A 23 26.64 -16.88 23.53
N SER A 24 25.89 -16.11 24.33
CA SER A 24 26.01 -16.07 25.78
C SER A 24 25.60 -17.38 26.45
N LEU A 25 24.55 -18.04 25.93
CA LEU A 25 24.15 -19.39 26.35
C LEU A 25 25.25 -20.41 26.08
N ALA A 26 25.84 -20.38 24.89
CA ALA A 26 26.94 -21.27 24.52
C ALA A 26 28.19 -21.06 25.40
N ALA A 27 28.43 -19.83 25.85
CA ALA A 27 29.49 -19.48 26.80
C ALA A 27 29.14 -19.77 28.28
N GLY A 28 27.94 -20.26 28.57
CA GLY A 28 27.47 -20.53 29.94
C GLY A 28 27.11 -19.28 30.76
N ASN A 29 27.11 -18.09 30.14
CA ASN A 29 26.71 -16.85 30.81
C ASN A 29 25.20 -16.66 30.73
N LEU A 30 24.49 -17.30 31.66
CA LEU A 30 23.02 -17.29 31.72
C LEU A 30 22.42 -15.90 31.97
N LEU A 31 23.09 -15.04 32.74
CA LEU A 31 22.59 -13.70 33.03
C LEU A 31 22.61 -12.81 31.78
N ALA A 32 23.73 -12.80 31.06
CA ALA A 32 23.84 -12.05 29.81
C ALA A 32 22.87 -12.60 28.74
N ALA A 33 22.75 -13.93 28.66
CA ALA A 33 21.78 -14.57 27.78
C ALA A 33 20.34 -14.13 28.07
N PHE A 34 19.95 -14.10 29.34
CA PHE A 34 18.63 -13.66 29.77
C PHE A 34 18.38 -12.19 29.41
N GLN A 35 19.34 -11.31 29.68
CA GLN A 35 19.24 -9.87 29.34
C GLN A 35 19.04 -9.65 27.84
N HIS A 36 19.82 -10.35 27.01
CA HIS A 36 19.69 -10.26 25.55
C HIS A 36 18.36 -10.85 25.05
N ALA A 37 17.86 -11.94 25.64
CA ALA A 37 16.57 -12.51 25.28
C ALA A 37 15.40 -11.58 25.61
N VAL A 38 15.45 -10.90 26.76
CA VAL A 38 14.45 -9.89 27.15
C VAL A 38 14.46 -8.73 26.16
N ALA A 39 15.64 -8.17 25.85
CA ALA A 39 15.77 -7.07 24.89
C ALA A 39 15.25 -7.45 23.49
N ALA A 40 15.56 -8.66 23.01
CA ALA A 40 15.05 -9.16 21.74
C ALA A 40 13.52 -9.28 21.75
N SER A 41 12.94 -9.76 22.86
CA SER A 41 11.48 -9.92 23.00
C SER A 41 10.76 -8.58 23.02
N GLU A 42 11.27 -7.61 23.79
CA GLU A 42 10.70 -6.26 23.84
C GLU A 42 10.74 -5.56 22.47
N LEU A 43 11.86 -5.67 21.74
CA LEU A 43 11.96 -5.12 20.39
C LEU A 43 11.00 -5.82 19.41
N ALA A 44 10.85 -7.14 19.51
CA ALA A 44 9.93 -7.88 18.66
C ALA A 44 8.47 -7.49 18.93
N GLU A 45 8.06 -7.40 20.20
CA GLU A 45 6.69 -7.00 20.57
C GLU A 45 6.40 -5.56 20.15
N THR A 46 7.29 -4.62 20.46
CA THR A 46 7.09 -3.20 20.10
C THR A 46 7.03 -3.00 18.59
N THR A 47 7.77 -3.80 17.82
CA THR A 47 7.74 -3.75 16.35
C THR A 47 6.50 -4.43 15.78
N PHE A 48 6.08 -5.56 16.37
CA PHE A 48 4.88 -6.28 15.96
C PHE A 48 3.60 -5.45 16.14
N PHE A 49 3.52 -4.68 17.23
CA PHE A 49 2.39 -3.80 17.52
C PHE A 49 2.54 -2.37 16.97
N ASP A 50 3.57 -2.09 16.18
CA ASP A 50 3.73 -0.76 15.59
C ASP A 50 2.56 -0.43 14.66
N PRO A 51 1.94 0.77 14.74
CA PRO A 51 0.81 1.15 13.90
C PRO A 51 1.06 0.98 12.40
N THR A 52 2.30 1.12 11.95
CA THR A 52 2.70 0.98 10.54
C THR A 52 2.75 -0.49 10.11
N MET A 53 3.06 -1.40 11.04
CA MET A 53 3.00 -2.86 10.86
C MET A 53 1.57 -3.41 10.96
N VAL A 54 0.75 -2.84 11.83
CA VAL A 54 -0.67 -3.22 12.00
C VAL A 54 -1.55 -2.65 10.88
N ALA A 55 -1.26 -1.45 10.37
CA ALA A 55 -2.03 -0.82 9.30
C ALA A 55 -2.00 -1.60 7.98
N GLN A 56 -0.93 -2.33 7.68
CA GLN A 56 -0.87 -3.19 6.48
C GLN A 56 -1.78 -4.41 6.56
N LEU A 57 -2.12 -4.90 7.77
CA LEU A 57 -3.13 -5.94 7.93
C LEU A 57 -4.56 -5.41 7.79
N TYR A 58 -4.81 -4.12 8.07
CA TYR A 58 -6.17 -3.56 8.15
C TYR A 58 -6.64 -2.85 6.88
N PHE A 59 -5.76 -2.33 6.04
CA PHE A 59 -6.16 -1.67 4.80
C PHE A 59 -5.25 -2.04 3.62
N PRO A 60 -5.39 -3.26 3.08
CA PRO A 60 -4.90 -3.59 1.75
C PRO A 60 -5.35 -2.48 0.77
N ASP A 61 -4.45 -2.04 -0.11
CA ASP A 61 -4.78 -1.04 -1.13
C ASP A 61 -5.98 -1.48 -1.99
N GLU A 62 -6.27 -2.79 -2.05
CA GLU A 62 -7.46 -3.34 -2.69
C GLU A 62 -8.80 -2.94 -2.03
N HIS A 63 -8.87 -2.61 -0.74
CA HIS A 63 -10.12 -2.25 -0.05
C HIS A 63 -10.42 -0.74 -0.06
N LYS A 64 -9.47 0.11 -0.44
CA LYS A 64 -9.72 1.56 -0.60
C LYS A 64 -10.80 1.81 -1.65
N PHE A 65 -10.78 1.07 -2.76
CA PHE A 65 -11.81 1.17 -3.78
C PHE A 65 -13.19 0.74 -3.28
N ALA A 66 -13.28 -0.30 -2.44
CA ALA A 66 -14.56 -0.74 -1.87
C ALA A 66 -15.25 0.34 -1.02
N VAL A 67 -14.47 1.22 -0.37
CA VAL A 67 -14.99 2.35 0.41
C VAL A 67 -15.45 3.51 -0.50
N TYR A 68 -14.72 3.81 -1.58
CA TYR A 68 -15.02 4.96 -2.43
C TYR A 68 -16.04 4.68 -3.55
N MET A 69 -16.12 3.44 -4.05
CA MET A 69 -17.01 3.10 -5.16
C MET A 69 -18.49 3.43 -4.89
N PRO A 70 -19.10 3.15 -3.72
CA PRO A 70 -20.49 3.51 -3.44
C PRO A 70 -20.80 5.00 -3.55
N LEU A 71 -19.84 5.89 -3.23
CA LEU A 71 -20.02 7.34 -3.28
C LEU A 71 -19.80 7.92 -4.68
N PHE A 72 -18.77 7.43 -5.38
CA PHE A 72 -18.31 8.04 -6.63
C PHE A 72 -18.90 7.39 -7.88
N VAL A 73 -19.24 6.09 -7.86
CA VAL A 73 -19.80 5.40 -9.04
C VAL A 73 -21.13 6.02 -9.51
N PRO A 74 -22.10 6.36 -8.63
CA PRO A 74 -23.37 6.96 -9.06
C PRO A 74 -23.19 8.30 -9.77
N VAL A 75 -22.16 9.07 -9.44
CA VAL A 75 -21.86 10.39 -10.04
C VAL A 75 -20.99 10.23 -11.29
N ALA A 76 -20.01 9.33 -11.27
CA ALA A 76 -19.07 9.13 -12.37
C ALA A 76 -19.73 8.52 -13.61
N VAL A 77 -20.66 7.55 -13.44
CA VAL A 77 -21.35 6.87 -14.55
C VAL A 77 -22.08 7.85 -15.48
N PRO A 78 -23.00 8.72 -15.00
CA PRO A 78 -23.71 9.64 -15.89
C PRO A 78 -22.78 10.67 -16.54
N LEU A 79 -21.75 11.15 -15.84
CA LEU A 79 -20.74 12.07 -16.39
C LEU A 79 -19.97 11.45 -17.56
N VAL A 80 -19.49 10.22 -17.39
CA VAL A 80 -18.76 9.49 -18.44
C VAL A 80 -19.67 9.22 -19.64
N LEU A 81 -20.92 8.81 -19.42
CA LEU A 81 -21.88 8.58 -20.50
C LEU A 81 -22.20 9.87 -21.27
N ALA A 82 -22.39 10.99 -20.56
CA ALA A 82 -22.60 12.30 -21.19
C ALA A 82 -21.39 12.71 -22.04
N LEU A 83 -20.18 12.56 -21.50
CA LEU A 83 -18.94 12.89 -22.20
C LEU A 83 -18.76 12.03 -23.47
N LEU A 84 -19.00 10.73 -23.39
CA LEU A 84 -18.90 9.82 -24.54
C LEU A 84 -19.92 10.16 -25.64
N ARG A 85 -21.14 10.56 -25.27
CA ARG A 85 -22.16 10.99 -26.23
C ARG A 85 -21.73 12.26 -26.97
N GLU A 86 -21.25 13.27 -26.24
CA GLU A 86 -20.80 14.52 -26.83
C GLU A 86 -19.61 14.29 -27.78
N LEU A 87 -18.62 13.50 -27.38
CA LEU A 87 -17.47 13.16 -28.23
C LEU A 87 -17.88 12.42 -29.51
N LYS A 88 -18.87 11.52 -29.44
CA LYS A 88 -19.41 10.84 -30.64
C LYS A 88 -20.11 11.82 -31.57
N LEU A 89 -20.93 12.71 -31.02
CA LEU A 89 -21.65 13.72 -31.78
C LEU A 89 -20.69 14.68 -32.49
N GLN A 90 -19.67 15.15 -31.78
CA GLN A 90 -18.61 16.01 -32.32
C GLN A 90 -17.86 15.32 -33.47
N ARG A 91 -17.50 14.04 -33.31
CA ARG A 91 -16.84 13.27 -34.39
C ARG A 91 -17.75 13.05 -35.59
N ALA A 92 -19.03 12.77 -35.38
CA ALA A 92 -20.01 12.59 -36.45
C ALA A 92 -20.21 13.90 -37.24
N ARG A 93 -20.34 15.04 -36.55
CA ARG A 93 -20.43 16.37 -37.16
C ARG A 93 -19.18 16.71 -37.99
N LYS A 94 -17.98 16.45 -37.46
CA LYS A 94 -16.73 16.66 -38.21
C LYS A 94 -16.63 15.79 -39.46
N ARG A 95 -17.13 14.54 -39.41
CA ARG A 95 -17.16 13.65 -40.59
C ARG A 95 -18.18 14.09 -41.64
N ALA A 96 -19.36 14.55 -41.22
CA ALA A 96 -20.37 15.08 -42.12
C ALA A 96 -19.88 16.36 -42.82
N ALA A 97 -19.27 17.29 -42.08
CA ALA A 97 -18.68 18.50 -42.64
C ALA A 97 -17.54 18.21 -43.63
N ALA A 98 -16.70 17.19 -43.34
CA ALA A 98 -15.63 16.78 -44.26
C ALA A 98 -16.17 16.08 -45.53
N ALA A 99 -17.29 15.35 -45.44
CA ALA A 99 -17.94 14.72 -46.59
C ALA A 99 -18.66 15.75 -47.47
N GLU A 100 -19.25 16.79 -46.86
CA GLU A 100 -19.91 17.88 -47.58
C GLU A 100 -18.90 18.75 -48.34
N HIS A 101 -17.72 19.00 -47.75
CA HIS A 101 -16.64 19.73 -48.42
C HIS A 101 -16.02 18.98 -49.62
N LEU A 102 -16.11 17.64 -49.66
CA LEU A 102 -15.60 16.80 -50.77
C LEU A 102 -16.61 16.70 -51.94
N HIS A 103 -17.87 17.06 -51.74
CA HIS A 103 -18.91 17.06 -52.78
C HIS A 103 -19.21 18.46 -53.34
N ALA A 104 -18.53 19.49 -52.84
CA ALA A 104 -18.66 20.88 -53.28
C ALA A 104 -17.49 21.36 -54.18
N ASP A 105 -16.50 20.49 -54.45
CA ASP A 105 -15.42 20.68 -55.45
C ASP A 105 -15.69 19.81 -56.69
#